data_AF-A0A919HWC9-F1
#
_entry.id   AF-A0A919HWC9-F1
#
_cell.length_a   1.000
_cell.length_b   1.000
_cell.length_c   1.000
_cell.angle_alpha   90.00
_cell.angle_beta   90.00
_cell.angle_gamma   90.00
#
_symmetry.space_group_name_H-M   'P 1'
#
loop_
_entity.id
_entity.type
_entity.pdbx_description
1 polymer ?
#
loop_
_entity_poly.entity_id
_entity_poly.type
_entity_poly.pdbx_seq_one_letter_code
_entity_poly.pdbx_strand_id
1 'polypeptide(L)'
;MEQVVIVDAIRTPMGRSKGGAFRHVRAEDLSAHLMRSLLSRNPSLEASAIDDIYWGCVQQTLEQGFNIARNAALLAEIPHSVPANTVNRLCGSSMQALHDAARMIMTGDASVCLIGGVEHMGHVPMSHGVDFHPGLSRNVAKAAGMMGLTAEMLARLHGISREMQDQFAARSHARARPQPSPAHSKRRLSPPAATMPMAYSSPLTMTR
;
A
#
# COMPACT_ATOMS: atom_id res chain seq x y z
N MET A 1 -29.50 1.24 -4.25
CA MET A 1 -28.06 1.15 -3.99
C MET A 1 -27.37 2.02 -5.00
N GLU A 2 -26.55 2.95 -4.55
CA GLU A 2 -25.75 3.80 -5.43
C GLU A 2 -24.73 2.98 -6.22
N GLN A 3 -24.38 3.46 -7.41
CA GLN A 3 -23.29 2.86 -8.19
C GLN A 3 -21.94 3.42 -7.73
N VAL A 4 -21.01 2.53 -7.42
CA VAL A 4 -19.65 2.92 -6.99
C VAL A 4 -18.75 3.06 -8.22
N VAL A 5 -18.04 4.18 -8.31
CA VAL A 5 -17.09 4.46 -9.37
C VAL A 5 -15.69 4.72 -8.82
N ILE A 6 -14.66 4.38 -9.59
CA ILE A 6 -13.26 4.73 -9.27
C ILE A 6 -12.89 5.97 -10.08
N VAL A 7 -12.67 7.09 -9.40
CA VAL A 7 -12.36 8.39 -10.03
C VAL A 7 -10.90 8.47 -10.49
N ASP A 8 -9.96 8.12 -9.61
CA ASP A 8 -8.52 8.08 -9.92
C ASP A 8 -7.86 6.93 -9.15
N ALA A 9 -6.70 6.49 -9.63
CA ALA A 9 -5.91 5.44 -8.99
C ALA A 9 -4.42 5.63 -9.27
N ILE A 10 -3.66 5.85 -8.21
CA ILE A 10 -2.20 6.02 -8.26
C ILE A 10 -1.50 5.07 -7.28
N ARG A 11 -0.18 4.94 -7.46
CA ARG A 11 0.69 4.20 -6.55
C ARG A 11 2.09 4.81 -6.55
N THR A 12 2.86 4.51 -5.50
CA THR A 12 4.30 4.75 -5.51
C THR A 12 5.00 3.82 -6.51
N PRO A 13 6.23 4.16 -6.95
CA PRO A 13 7.16 3.18 -7.49
C PRO A 13 7.34 2.02 -6.51
N MET A 14 7.59 0.79 -6.98
CA MET A 14 7.88 -0.33 -6.08
C MET A 14 9.37 -0.33 -5.73
N GLY A 15 9.71 -0.03 -4.48
CA GLY A 15 11.08 0.02 -3.97
C GLY A 15 11.53 -1.32 -3.40
N ARG A 16 12.79 -1.71 -3.65
CA ARG A 16 13.39 -2.88 -2.97
C ARG A 16 13.51 -2.59 -1.47
N SER A 17 13.01 -3.48 -0.62
CA SER A 17 13.09 -3.30 0.84
C SER A 17 14.53 -3.33 1.36
N LYS A 18 15.36 -4.24 0.83
CA LYS A 18 16.78 -4.34 1.16
C LYS A 18 17.58 -3.23 0.47
N GLY A 19 17.82 -2.14 1.19
CA GLY A 19 18.69 -1.02 0.74
C GLY A 19 18.16 -0.24 -0.47
N GLY A 20 16.88 -0.34 -0.80
CA GLY A 20 16.33 0.32 -1.98
C GLY A 20 15.90 1.77 -1.75
N ALA A 21 14.98 2.22 -2.61
CA ALA A 21 14.63 3.63 -2.76
C ALA A 21 13.97 4.27 -1.53
N PHE A 22 13.22 3.50 -0.74
CA PHE A 22 12.45 4.01 0.41
C PHE A 22 13.07 3.68 1.76
N ARG A 23 14.32 3.21 1.82
CA ARG A 23 14.99 2.84 3.09
C ARG A 23 15.12 3.97 4.14
N HIS A 24 14.83 5.22 3.74
CA HIS A 24 14.86 6.41 4.60
C HIS A 24 13.51 7.15 4.57
N VAL A 25 12.45 6.52 4.08
CA VAL A 25 11.10 7.10 4.00
C VAL A 25 10.18 6.21 4.83
N ARG A 26 9.43 6.78 5.76
CA ARG A 26 8.55 6.00 6.62
C ARG A 26 7.24 5.64 5.91
N ALA A 27 6.56 4.60 6.40
CA ALA A 27 5.28 4.14 5.88
C ALA A 27 4.18 5.22 5.90
N GLU A 28 4.09 6.04 6.94
CA GLU A 28 3.07 7.09 6.99
C GLU A 28 3.35 8.20 5.98
N ASP A 29 4.62 8.55 5.72
CA ASP A 29 5.00 9.53 4.69
C ASP A 29 4.70 9.02 3.27
N LEU A 30 4.96 7.74 2.99
CA LEU A 30 4.59 7.13 1.70
C LEU A 30 3.08 7.19 1.46
N SER A 31 2.30 6.97 2.51
CA SER A 31 0.84 7.01 2.46
C SER A 31 0.33 8.44 2.30
N ALA A 32 0.82 9.37 3.12
CA ALA A 32 0.45 10.78 3.07
C ALA A 32 0.79 11.41 1.71
N HIS A 33 1.94 11.05 1.14
CA HIS A 33 2.33 11.48 -0.20
C HIS A 33 1.32 11.06 -1.26
N LEU A 34 0.81 9.81 -1.21
CA LEU A 34 -0.21 9.35 -2.14
C LEU A 34 -1.56 10.05 -1.92
N MET A 35 -1.96 10.26 -0.68
CA MET A 35 -3.19 10.99 -0.34
C MET A 35 -3.15 12.43 -0.88
N ARG A 36 -2.07 13.18 -0.59
CA ARG A 36 -1.84 14.53 -1.15
C ARG A 36 -1.82 14.51 -2.67
N SER A 37 -1.13 13.54 -3.27
CA SER A 37 -1.02 13.41 -4.72
C SER A 37 -2.39 13.18 -5.37
N LEU A 38 -3.24 12.30 -4.81
CA LEU A 38 -4.60 12.08 -5.31
C LEU A 38 -5.42 13.36 -5.27
N LEU A 39 -5.41 14.07 -4.14
CA LEU A 39 -6.17 15.32 -4.00
C LEU A 39 -5.68 16.40 -4.97
N SER A 40 -4.36 16.57 -5.09
CA SER A 40 -3.77 17.56 -6.02
C SER A 40 -4.12 17.29 -7.50
N ARG A 41 -4.33 16.01 -7.87
CA ARG A 41 -4.70 15.61 -9.23
C ARG A 41 -6.18 15.76 -9.52
N ASN A 42 -7.01 15.90 -8.49
CA ASN A 42 -8.46 15.96 -8.57
C ASN A 42 -8.94 17.25 -7.87
N PRO A 43 -8.61 18.45 -8.40
CA PRO A 43 -8.90 19.73 -7.76
C PRO A 43 -10.40 20.04 -7.63
N SER A 44 -11.27 19.28 -8.30
CA SER A 44 -12.72 19.38 -8.13
C SER A 44 -13.25 18.68 -6.87
N LEU A 45 -12.40 17.92 -6.16
CA LEU A 45 -12.75 17.27 -4.91
C LEU A 45 -12.23 18.11 -3.74
N GLU A 46 -13.17 18.66 -2.96
CA GLU A 46 -12.85 19.27 -1.67
C GLU A 46 -12.44 18.17 -0.67
N ALA A 47 -11.30 18.32 -0.01
CA ALA A 47 -10.79 17.31 0.92
C ALA A 47 -11.73 17.05 2.10
N SER A 48 -12.53 18.04 2.51
CA SER A 48 -13.54 17.91 3.56
C SER A 48 -14.77 17.11 3.14
N ALA A 49 -14.95 16.83 1.85
CA ALA A 49 -16.06 16.02 1.34
C ALA A 49 -15.77 14.50 1.42
N ILE A 50 -14.58 14.10 1.87
CA ILE A 50 -14.26 12.70 2.13
C ILE A 50 -14.97 12.27 3.42
N ASP A 51 -15.81 11.25 3.32
CA ASP A 51 -16.59 10.74 4.44
C ASP A 51 -15.81 9.72 5.28
N ASP A 52 -14.89 8.97 4.68
CA ASP A 52 -13.96 8.09 5.40
C ASP A 52 -12.74 7.71 4.54
N ILE A 53 -11.67 7.28 5.22
CA ILE A 53 -10.43 6.80 4.63
C ILE A 53 -10.17 5.36 5.08
N TYR A 54 -10.22 4.42 4.14
CA TYR A 54 -9.89 3.02 4.41
C TYR A 54 -8.49 2.68 3.90
N TRP A 55 -7.57 2.32 4.79
CA TRP A 55 -6.18 2.05 4.44
C TRP A 55 -5.75 0.64 4.86
N GLY A 56 -5.37 -0.19 3.89
CA GLY A 56 -4.87 -1.54 4.17
C GLY A 56 -3.45 -1.55 4.73
N CYS A 57 -3.22 -2.19 5.86
CA CYS A 57 -1.88 -2.42 6.42
C CYS A 57 -1.86 -3.68 7.30
N VAL A 58 -0.86 -4.56 7.10
CA VAL A 58 -0.81 -5.84 7.81
C VAL A 58 -0.05 -5.70 9.13
N GLN A 59 1.23 -5.32 9.08
CA GLN A 59 2.09 -5.29 10.25
C GLN A 59 1.93 -4.00 11.04
N GLN A 60 0.80 -3.85 11.77
CA GLN A 60 0.41 -2.62 12.45
C GLN A 60 1.14 -2.38 13.78
N THR A 61 2.46 -2.25 13.71
CA THR A 61 3.34 -1.87 14.82
C THR A 61 4.41 -0.90 14.31
N LEU A 62 5.17 -0.29 15.23
CA LEU A 62 6.18 0.72 14.90
C LEU A 62 5.55 1.85 14.04
N GLU A 63 6.16 2.19 12.91
CA GLU A 63 5.65 3.24 11.99
C GLU A 63 4.30 2.92 11.35
N GLN A 64 3.86 1.67 11.40
CA GLN A 64 2.59 1.22 10.83
C GLN A 64 1.49 1.03 11.89
N GLY A 65 1.81 1.30 13.16
CA GLY A 65 0.90 1.13 14.29
C GLY A 65 -0.08 2.28 14.46
N PHE A 66 -0.93 2.14 15.49
CA PHE A 66 -1.82 3.18 15.99
C PHE A 66 -2.67 3.86 14.90
N ASN A 67 -3.34 3.04 14.08
CA ASN A 67 -4.17 3.47 12.96
C ASN A 67 -3.41 4.36 11.94
N ILE A 68 -2.50 3.75 11.18
CA ILE A 68 -1.69 4.45 10.16
C ILE A 68 -2.53 5.22 9.13
N ALA A 69 -3.76 4.78 8.83
CA ALA A 69 -4.69 5.54 7.97
C ALA A 69 -4.90 6.97 8.49
N ARG A 70 -5.16 7.11 9.80
CA ARG A 70 -5.37 8.41 10.43
C ARG A 70 -4.07 9.21 10.50
N ASN A 71 -2.96 8.58 10.85
CA ASN A 71 -1.66 9.24 10.93
C ASN A 71 -1.25 9.81 9.57
N ALA A 72 -1.42 9.01 8.51
CA ALA A 72 -1.15 9.43 7.13
C ALA A 72 -2.09 10.55 6.66
N ALA A 73 -3.38 10.49 6.98
CA ALA A 73 -4.34 11.51 6.61
C ALA A 73 -4.02 12.88 7.26
N LEU A 74 -3.64 12.87 8.54
CA LEU A 74 -3.21 14.08 9.25
C LEU A 74 -1.91 14.64 8.66
N LEU A 75 -0.93 13.78 8.36
CA LEU A 75 0.29 14.18 7.64
C LEU A 75 -0.01 14.63 6.21
N ALA A 76 -1.11 14.19 5.60
CA ALA A 76 -1.55 14.66 4.29
C ALA A 76 -2.29 16.00 4.33
N GLU A 77 -2.47 16.58 5.53
CA GLU A 77 -3.25 17.80 5.75
C GLU A 77 -4.72 17.66 5.30
N ILE A 78 -5.25 16.43 5.30
CA ILE A 78 -6.69 16.20 5.15
C ILE A 78 -7.38 16.72 6.42
N PRO A 79 -8.53 17.43 6.31
CA PRO A 79 -9.21 18.00 7.47
C PRO A 79 -9.43 16.98 8.58
N HIS A 80 -9.19 17.38 9.83
CA HIS A 80 -9.32 16.47 10.97
C HIS A 80 -10.74 15.93 11.18
N SER A 81 -11.75 16.55 10.55
CA SER A 81 -13.15 16.08 10.54
C SER A 81 -13.34 14.79 9.75
N VAL A 82 -12.47 14.50 8.78
CA VAL A 82 -12.51 13.28 7.96
C VAL A 82 -12.02 12.09 8.80
N PRO A 83 -12.83 11.05 9.06
CA PRO A 83 -12.38 9.87 9.78
C PRO A 83 -11.44 9.02 8.92
N ALA A 84 -10.77 8.06 9.56
CA ALA A 84 -9.89 7.12 8.89
C ALA A 84 -9.76 5.83 9.71
N ASN A 85 -9.73 4.69 9.03
CA ASN A 85 -9.50 3.38 9.63
C ASN A 85 -8.44 2.57 8.88
N THR A 86 -7.73 1.73 9.62
CA THR A 86 -6.74 0.80 9.06
C THR A 86 -7.32 -0.60 9.07
N VAL A 87 -7.34 -1.25 7.91
CA VAL A 87 -7.93 -2.58 7.73
C VAL A 87 -6.84 -3.63 7.57
N ASN A 88 -7.02 -4.79 8.21
CA ASN A 88 -6.13 -5.95 8.06
C ASN A 88 -6.92 -7.19 7.62
N ARG A 89 -6.70 -7.60 6.38
CA ARG A 89 -7.05 -8.91 5.82
C ARG A 89 -5.82 -9.54 5.16
N LEU A 90 -4.67 -9.48 5.84
CA LEU A 90 -3.37 -9.93 5.32
C LEU A 90 -3.11 -9.35 3.91
N CYS A 91 -2.72 -10.18 2.95
CA CYS A 91 -2.44 -9.76 1.56
C CYS A 91 -3.62 -9.05 0.87
N GLY A 92 -4.85 -9.26 1.34
CA GLY A 92 -6.07 -8.66 0.78
C GLY A 92 -6.49 -7.33 1.41
N SER A 93 -5.69 -6.75 2.31
CA SER A 93 -6.10 -5.61 3.14
C SER A 93 -6.56 -4.38 2.34
N SER A 94 -5.83 -3.99 1.28
CA SER A 94 -6.23 -2.83 0.46
C SER A 94 -7.45 -3.09 -0.41
N MET A 95 -7.68 -4.36 -0.81
CA MET A 95 -8.90 -4.75 -1.50
C MET A 95 -10.09 -4.80 -0.54
N GLN A 96 -9.87 -5.20 0.71
CA GLN A 96 -10.90 -5.11 1.75
C GLN A 96 -11.28 -3.64 2.00
N ALA A 97 -10.30 -2.73 2.09
CA ALA A 97 -10.54 -1.30 2.19
C ALA A 97 -11.42 -0.77 1.04
N LEU A 98 -11.14 -1.18 -0.21
CA LEU A 98 -11.99 -0.86 -1.36
C LEU A 98 -13.43 -1.37 -1.16
N HIS A 99 -13.60 -2.62 -0.73
CA HIS A 99 -14.93 -3.21 -0.57
C HIS A 99 -15.74 -2.57 0.56
N ASP A 100 -15.10 -2.18 1.66
CA ASP A 100 -15.79 -1.55 2.79
C ASP A 100 -16.23 -0.13 2.44
N ALA A 101 -15.38 0.66 1.79
CA ALA A 101 -15.75 1.96 1.23
C ALA A 101 -16.86 1.84 0.18
N ALA A 102 -16.77 0.88 -0.73
CA ALA A 102 -17.80 0.64 -1.73
C ALA A 102 -19.16 0.33 -1.08
N ARG A 103 -19.19 -0.50 -0.04
CA ARG A 103 -20.41 -0.79 0.71
C ARG A 103 -20.98 0.45 1.39
N MET A 104 -20.13 1.26 2.02
CA MET A 104 -20.53 2.52 2.66
C MET A 104 -21.19 3.49 1.67
N ILE A 105 -20.67 3.55 0.43
CA ILE A 105 -21.29 4.31 -0.65
C ILE A 105 -22.61 3.67 -1.10
N MET A 106 -22.63 2.36 -1.31
CA MET A 106 -23.85 1.64 -1.77
C MET A 106 -25.02 1.77 -0.79
N THR A 107 -24.74 1.86 0.52
CA THR A 107 -25.74 2.05 1.60
C THR A 107 -26.14 3.50 1.81
N GLY A 108 -25.43 4.46 1.19
CA GLY A 108 -25.70 5.89 1.34
C GLY A 108 -25.08 6.52 2.59
N ASP A 109 -24.22 5.79 3.31
CA ASP A 109 -23.51 6.31 4.49
C ASP A 109 -22.30 7.17 4.11
N ALA A 110 -21.82 7.07 2.86
CA ALA A 110 -20.79 7.91 2.27
C ALA A 110 -21.13 8.29 0.82
N SER A 111 -20.61 9.42 0.38
CA SER A 111 -20.57 9.84 -1.02
C SER A 111 -19.16 9.74 -1.60
N VAL A 112 -18.12 10.02 -0.78
CA VAL A 112 -16.73 9.95 -1.21
C VAL A 112 -15.89 9.26 -0.15
N CYS A 113 -15.11 8.26 -0.57
CA CYS A 113 -14.13 7.62 0.30
C CYS A 113 -12.75 7.65 -0.37
N LEU A 114 -11.69 7.75 0.45
CA LEU A 114 -10.33 7.51 0.00
C LEU A 114 -9.89 6.11 0.42
N ILE A 115 -9.38 5.34 -0.54
CA ILE A 115 -8.97 3.95 -0.30
C ILE A 115 -7.53 3.73 -0.72
N GLY A 116 -6.88 2.77 -0.07
CA GLY A 116 -5.56 2.33 -0.48
C GLY A 116 -4.91 1.41 0.54
N GLY A 117 -3.59 1.52 0.68
CA GLY A 117 -2.84 0.74 1.64
C GLY A 117 -1.34 0.95 1.53
N VAL A 118 -0.62 0.50 2.55
CA VAL A 118 0.82 0.60 2.66
C VAL A 118 1.38 -0.63 3.36
N GLU A 119 2.57 -1.03 2.92
CA GLU A 119 3.39 -2.02 3.63
C GLU A 119 4.87 -1.68 3.41
N HIS A 120 5.57 -1.37 4.49
CA HIS A 120 6.99 -1.04 4.49
C HIS A 120 7.82 -2.17 5.10
N MET A 121 7.92 -3.26 4.34
CA MET A 121 8.61 -4.49 4.76
C MET A 121 10.11 -4.31 5.08
N GLY A 122 10.70 -3.18 4.70
CA GLY A 122 12.09 -2.83 5.05
C GLY A 122 12.24 -2.35 6.50
N HIS A 123 11.25 -1.64 7.02
CA HIS A 123 11.26 -1.14 8.41
C HIS A 123 10.49 -2.07 9.34
N VAL A 124 9.39 -2.66 8.86
CA VAL A 124 8.60 -3.65 9.59
C VAL A 124 8.57 -4.96 8.81
N PRO A 125 9.59 -5.83 8.99
CA PRO A 125 9.63 -7.13 8.30
C PRO A 125 8.39 -7.97 8.58
N MET A 126 8.01 -8.82 7.63
CA MET A 126 6.87 -9.73 7.75
C MET A 126 6.95 -10.65 8.99
N SER A 127 8.15 -11.00 9.44
CA SER A 127 8.38 -11.85 10.61
C SER A 127 8.52 -11.08 11.92
N HIS A 128 8.42 -9.75 11.91
CA HIS A 128 8.57 -8.92 13.10
C HIS A 128 7.39 -9.11 14.06
N GLY A 129 7.68 -9.33 15.34
CA GLY A 129 6.63 -9.42 16.38
C GLY A 129 5.63 -10.56 16.19
N VAL A 130 5.97 -11.60 15.43
CA VAL A 130 5.09 -12.75 15.21
C VAL A 130 5.15 -13.67 16.43
N ASP A 131 4.03 -13.79 17.13
CA ASP A 131 3.81 -14.76 18.20
C ASP A 131 2.47 -15.49 17.97
N PHE A 132 2.54 -16.60 17.21
CA PHE A 132 1.35 -17.38 16.91
C PHE A 132 0.93 -18.23 18.10
N HIS A 133 -0.34 -18.10 18.51
CA HIS A 133 -0.92 -18.87 19.60
C HIS A 133 -0.73 -20.39 19.38
N PRO A 134 -0.08 -21.14 20.30
CA PRO A 134 0.22 -22.57 20.11
C PRO A 134 -1.02 -23.44 19.84
N GLY A 135 -2.16 -23.05 20.40
CA GLY A 135 -3.46 -23.72 20.21
C GLY A 135 -3.94 -23.77 18.75
N LEU A 136 -3.41 -22.95 17.84
CA LEU A 136 -3.69 -23.07 16.40
C LEU A 136 -3.32 -24.47 15.88
N SER A 137 -2.25 -25.07 16.42
CA SER A 137 -1.76 -26.40 16.02
C SER A 137 -2.75 -27.53 16.32
N ARG A 138 -3.81 -27.27 17.10
CA ARG A 138 -4.87 -28.25 17.37
C ARG A 138 -5.78 -28.48 16.16
N ASN A 139 -5.95 -27.46 15.31
CA ASN A 139 -6.93 -27.47 14.22
C ASN A 139 -6.30 -27.26 12.84
N VAL A 140 -5.11 -26.66 12.78
CA VAL A 140 -4.40 -26.38 11.52
C VAL A 140 -2.91 -26.69 11.67
N ALA A 141 -2.30 -27.19 10.58
CA ALA A 141 -0.87 -27.41 10.57
C ALA A 141 -0.12 -26.08 10.76
N LYS A 142 0.85 -26.03 11.68
CA LYS A 142 1.72 -24.84 11.88
C LYS A 142 2.37 -24.36 10.58
N ALA A 143 2.72 -25.29 9.70
CA ALA A 143 3.29 -25.01 8.38
C ALA A 143 2.36 -24.19 7.46
N ALA A 144 1.05 -24.16 7.72
CA ALA A 144 0.11 -23.34 6.96
C ALA A 144 0.35 -21.82 7.15
N GLY A 145 1.04 -21.42 8.23
CA GLY A 145 1.51 -20.03 8.40
C GLY A 145 2.78 -19.69 7.60
N MET A 146 3.39 -20.67 6.94
CA MET A 146 4.62 -20.50 6.15
C MET A 146 4.25 -20.47 4.67
N MET A 147 4.04 -19.28 4.12
CA MET A 147 3.49 -19.11 2.76
C MET A 147 4.28 -19.84 1.67
N GLY A 148 5.61 -19.97 1.82
CA GLY A 148 6.43 -20.76 0.90
C GLY A 148 6.05 -22.24 0.88
N LEU A 149 5.79 -22.86 2.04
CA LEU A 149 5.36 -24.26 2.13
C LEU A 149 3.95 -24.45 1.57
N THR A 150 3.04 -23.49 1.79
CA THR A 150 1.70 -23.56 1.19
C THR A 150 1.75 -23.49 -0.33
N ALA A 151 2.68 -22.70 -0.90
CA ALA A 151 2.90 -22.64 -2.34
C ALA A 151 3.49 -23.95 -2.88
N GLU A 152 4.47 -24.54 -2.20
CA GLU A 152 5.06 -25.84 -2.56
C GLU A 152 4.03 -26.97 -2.55
N MET A 153 3.14 -26.99 -1.56
CA MET A 153 2.05 -27.97 -1.49
C MET A 153 1.13 -27.87 -2.71
N LEU A 154 0.71 -26.65 -3.08
CA LEU A 154 -0.12 -26.42 -4.26
C LEU A 154 0.61 -26.77 -5.56
N ALA A 155 1.88 -26.41 -5.68
CA ALA A 155 2.68 -26.75 -6.85
C ALA A 155 2.77 -28.27 -7.05
N ARG A 156 3.00 -29.04 -5.98
CA ARG A 156 3.01 -30.51 -6.04
C ARG A 156 1.64 -31.08 -6.37
N LEU A 157 0.58 -30.59 -5.72
CA LEU A 157 -0.79 -31.06 -5.93
C LEU A 157 -1.26 -30.88 -7.38
N HIS A 158 -0.86 -29.77 -8.01
CA HIS A 158 -1.28 -29.41 -9.36
C HIS A 158 -0.23 -29.71 -10.43
N GLY A 159 0.85 -30.42 -10.10
CA GLY A 159 1.89 -30.80 -11.06
C GLY A 159 2.62 -29.61 -11.70
N ILE A 160 2.79 -28.50 -10.96
CA ILE A 160 3.45 -27.28 -11.47
C ILE A 160 4.96 -27.45 -11.35
N SER A 161 5.61 -27.75 -12.48
CA SER A 161 7.06 -28.01 -12.53
C SER A 161 7.89 -26.76 -12.23
N ARG A 162 9.17 -26.96 -11.91
CA ARG A 162 10.14 -25.87 -11.73
C ARG A 162 10.26 -25.00 -12.97
N GLU A 163 10.27 -25.63 -14.14
CA GLU A 163 10.38 -24.95 -15.44
C GLU A 163 9.16 -24.05 -15.69
N MET A 164 7.96 -24.50 -15.33
CA MET A 164 6.74 -23.68 -15.43
C MET A 164 6.80 -22.44 -14.53
N GLN A 165 7.30 -22.61 -13.31
CA GLN A 165 7.48 -21.50 -12.36
C GLN A 165 8.50 -20.48 -12.88
N ASP A 166 9.65 -20.95 -13.38
CA ASP A 166 10.71 -20.10 -13.93
C ASP A 166 10.24 -19.35 -15.19
N GLN A 167 9.50 -20.02 -16.08
CA GLN A 167 8.90 -19.39 -17.26
C GLN A 167 7.92 -18.27 -16.88
N PHE A 168 7.06 -18.52 -15.88
CA PHE A 168 6.14 -17.51 -15.36
C PHE A 168 6.88 -16.32 -14.75
N ALA A 169 7.92 -16.57 -13.97
CA ALA A 169 8.75 -15.53 -13.35
C ALA A 169 9.45 -14.66 -14.41
N ALA A 170 10.11 -15.27 -15.39
CA ALA A 170 10.78 -14.57 -16.48
C ALA A 170 9.78 -13.71 -17.29
N ARG A 171 8.61 -14.27 -17.60
CA ARG A 171 7.53 -13.54 -18.28
C ARG A 171 7.05 -12.32 -17.47
N SER A 172 6.93 -12.45 -16.16
CA SER A 172 6.52 -11.35 -15.28
C SER A 172 7.49 -10.17 -15.39
N HIS A 173 8.79 -10.42 -15.26
CA HIS A 173 9.82 -9.38 -15.41
C HIS A 173 9.86 -8.78 -16.82
N ALA A 174 9.73 -9.61 -17.86
CA ALA A 174 9.69 -9.15 -19.24
C ALA A 174 8.51 -8.20 -19.51
N ARG A 175 7.33 -8.48 -18.91
CA ARG A 175 6.14 -7.63 -19.02
C ARG A 175 6.21 -6.37 -18.14
N ALA A 176 6.89 -6.44 -16.99
CA ALA A 176 7.04 -5.31 -16.08
C ALA A 176 8.11 -4.31 -16.53
N ARG A 177 9.07 -4.74 -17.38
CA ARG A 177 10.10 -3.85 -17.93
C ARG A 177 9.42 -2.70 -18.70
N PRO A 178 9.81 -1.44 -18.45
CA PRO A 178 9.29 -0.31 -19.22
C PRO A 178 9.56 -0.54 -20.70
N GLN A 179 8.52 -0.75 -21.49
CA GLN A 179 8.62 -0.72 -22.94
C GLN A 179 8.49 0.73 -23.41
N PRO A 180 9.27 1.16 -24.42
CA PRO A 180 9.05 2.46 -25.06
C PRO A 180 7.68 2.43 -25.74
N SER A 181 6.66 2.88 -25.02
CA SER A 181 5.30 3.12 -25.53
C SER A 181 4.84 4.49 -25.05
N PRO A 182 3.95 5.20 -25.78
CA PRO A 182 3.80 6.63 -25.57
C PRO A 182 3.09 7.06 -24.27
N ALA A 183 2.44 6.18 -23.49
CA ALA A 183 1.53 6.70 -22.45
C ALA A 183 1.20 5.82 -21.22
N HIS A 184 1.45 4.51 -21.21
CA HIS A 184 0.74 3.65 -20.25
C HIS A 184 1.27 3.67 -18.80
N SER A 185 2.58 3.78 -18.56
CA SER A 185 3.14 3.70 -17.20
C SER A 185 3.17 5.02 -16.43
N LYS A 186 3.26 6.15 -17.14
CA LYS A 186 3.45 7.48 -16.53
C LYS A 186 2.21 8.00 -15.80
N ARG A 187 1.00 7.54 -16.17
CA ARG A 187 -0.27 8.11 -15.67
C ARG A 187 -0.67 7.65 -14.26
N ARG A 188 -0.16 6.49 -13.81
CA ARG A 188 -0.52 5.84 -12.52
C ARG A 188 0.57 5.92 -11.44
N LEU A 189 1.76 6.37 -11.80
CA LEU A 189 2.88 6.52 -10.87
C LEU A 189 2.87 7.94 -10.30
N SER A 190 2.81 8.08 -8.98
CA SER A 190 3.21 9.35 -8.37
C SER A 190 4.73 9.47 -8.43
N PRO A 191 5.30 10.68 -8.64
CA PRO A 191 6.72 10.91 -8.50
C PRO A 191 7.19 10.45 -7.11
N PRO A 192 8.37 9.84 -6.96
CA PRO A 192 8.83 9.39 -5.66
C PRO A 192 9.03 10.58 -4.71
N ALA A 193 8.63 10.42 -3.45
CA ALA A 193 8.85 11.39 -2.37
C ALA A 193 10.34 11.67 -2.06
N ALA A 194 11.27 10.99 -2.73
CA ALA A 194 12.72 11.10 -2.56
C ALA A 194 13.33 12.45 -3.00
N THR A 195 12.51 13.44 -3.35
CA THR A 195 12.91 14.85 -3.52
C THR A 195 12.62 15.71 -2.28
N MET A 196 12.33 15.14 -1.12
CA MET A 196 12.61 15.82 0.15
C MET A 196 14.13 16.04 0.21
N PRO A 197 14.65 17.28 0.26
CA PRO A 197 16.07 17.52 0.19
C PRO A 197 16.73 16.77 1.34
N MET A 198 17.65 15.85 1.02
CA MET A 198 18.64 15.45 2.00
C MET A 198 19.31 16.74 2.46
N ALA A 199 19.00 17.15 3.69
CA ALA A 199 19.74 18.17 4.40
C ALA A 199 21.16 17.63 4.62
N TYR A 200 21.98 17.66 3.57
CA TYR A 200 23.41 17.78 3.72
C TYR A 200 23.64 19.20 4.22
N SER A 201 23.81 19.31 5.53
CA SER A 201 24.43 20.46 6.16
C SER A 201 25.84 20.62 5.59
N SER A 202 26.05 21.66 4.77
CA SER A 202 27.25 22.50 4.76
C SER A 202 27.11 23.65 3.76
N PRO A 203 27.74 24.81 4.04
CA PRO A 203 27.25 26.13 3.67
C PRO A 203 27.77 26.55 2.31
N LEU A 204 26.98 27.27 1.53
CA LEU A 204 27.53 28.14 0.48
C LEU A 204 26.64 29.35 0.26
N THR A 205 27.27 30.48 0.51
CA THR A 205 26.86 31.87 0.43
C THR A 205 26.65 32.33 -1.02
N MET A 206 26.01 33.50 -1.13
CA MET A 206 26.15 34.56 -2.14
C MET A 206 25.07 34.72 -3.23
N THR A 207 24.24 35.76 -3.00
CA THR A 207 23.99 36.96 -3.85
C THR A 207 23.77 36.72 -5.35
N ARG A 208 22.73 37.26 -6.00
CA ARG A 208 22.09 38.58 -5.91
C ARG A 208 20.60 38.46 -6.18
#